data_AF-A0AAD2FL51-F1
#
_entry.id   AF-A0AAD2FL51-F1
#
_cell.length_a   1.000
_cell.length_b   1.000
_cell.length_c   1.000
_cell.angle_alpha   90.00
_cell.angle_beta   90.00
_cell.angle_gamma   90.00
#
_symmetry.space_group_name_H-M   'P 1'
#
loop_
_entity.id
_entity.type
_entity.pdbx_description
1 polymer ?
#
loop_
_entity_poly.entity_id
_entity_poly.type
_entity_poly.pdbx_seq_one_letter_code
_entity_poly.pdbx_strand_id
1 'polypeptide(L)'
;MLDDMGVTIDPTAAGDHKPTAERNNQTLKERVRVALARLPYKVVPKVITECLGRRAAKLLNVFPQKDNISSHFSPQQLIDNVNINYKSDMVAELGQYVHAIGTDSNNSMEPRSIEAIYIEPTKGQRTGHRVLN
;
A
#
# COMPACT_ATOMS: atom_id res chain seq x y z
N MET A 1 32.73 -8.55 -8.84
CA MET A 1 32.76 -7.55 -9.93
C MET A 1 31.87 -6.41 -9.47
N LEU A 2 32.41 -5.21 -9.27
CA LEU A 2 31.61 -4.05 -8.85
C LEU A 2 30.80 -3.58 -10.05
N ASP A 3 29.52 -3.28 -9.82
CA ASP A 3 28.65 -2.67 -10.83
C ASP A 3 29.04 -1.19 -11.08
N ASP A 4 28.53 -0.57 -12.14
CA ASP A 4 28.78 0.85 -12.48
C ASP A 4 28.34 1.81 -11.35
N MET A 5 27.44 1.35 -10.48
CA MET A 5 26.99 2.06 -9.28
C MET A 5 27.88 1.84 -8.04
N GLY A 6 29.01 1.14 -8.17
CA GLY A 6 29.91 0.82 -7.06
C GLY A 6 29.35 -0.21 -6.07
N VAL A 7 28.37 -1.01 -6.51
CA VAL A 7 27.72 -2.03 -5.68
C VAL A 7 28.37 -3.39 -5.91
N THR A 8 28.70 -4.09 -4.82
CA THR A 8 29.19 -5.47 -4.89
C THR A 8 28.00 -6.41 -5.12
N ILE A 9 27.93 -7.02 -6.30
CA ILE A 9 26.92 -8.03 -6.61
C ILE A 9 27.43 -9.40 -6.16
N ASP A 10 26.64 -10.07 -5.33
CA ASP A 10 26.86 -11.46 -4.89
C ASP A 10 25.78 -12.36 -5.52
N PRO A 11 26.02 -12.95 -6.71
CA PRO A 11 25.05 -13.78 -7.40
C PRO A 11 24.94 -15.17 -6.75
N THR A 12 23.73 -15.68 -6.63
CA THR A 12 23.51 -17.10 -6.29
C THR A 12 23.95 -18.00 -7.43
N ALA A 13 24.34 -19.24 -7.12
CA ALA A 13 24.66 -20.23 -8.14
C ALA A 13 23.44 -20.50 -9.05
N ALA A 14 23.69 -20.94 -10.28
CA ALA A 14 22.61 -21.24 -11.22
C ALA A 14 21.67 -22.33 -10.65
N GLY A 15 20.38 -22.03 -10.55
CA GLY A 15 19.37 -22.92 -9.96
C GLY A 15 19.31 -22.88 -8.43
N ASP A 16 20.15 -22.07 -7.77
CA ASP A 16 20.16 -21.94 -6.33
C ASP A 16 19.10 -20.95 -5.84
N HIS A 17 18.54 -21.25 -4.67
CA HIS A 17 17.37 -20.57 -4.12
C HIS A 17 17.80 -19.53 -3.09
N LYS A 18 17.11 -18.38 -3.07
CA LYS A 18 17.33 -17.37 -2.03
C LYS A 18 16.14 -17.39 -1.06
N PRO A 19 16.22 -18.15 0.04
CA PRO A 19 15.05 -18.45 0.88
C PRO A 19 14.42 -17.18 1.49
N THR A 20 15.22 -16.15 1.78
CA THR A 20 14.71 -14.88 2.32
C THR A 20 13.82 -14.14 1.30
N ALA A 21 14.23 -14.09 0.04
CA ALA A 21 13.47 -13.43 -1.01
C ALA A 21 12.19 -14.22 -1.34
N GLU A 22 12.28 -15.54 -1.38
CA GLU A 22 11.15 -16.44 -1.61
C GLU A 22 10.08 -16.32 -0.52
N ARG A 23 10.49 -16.33 0.76
CA ARG A 23 9.57 -16.12 1.89
C ARG A 23 8.87 -14.77 1.80
N ASN A 24 9.59 -13.71 1.47
CA ASN A 24 8.99 -12.38 1.29
C ASN A 24 7.94 -12.38 0.16
N ASN A 25 8.29 -12.98 -0.98
CA ASN A 25 7.36 -13.13 -2.10
C ASN A 25 6.12 -13.95 -1.73
N GLN A 26 6.28 -15.01 -0.94
CA GLN A 26 5.18 -15.80 -0.43
C GLN A 26 4.27 -14.97 0.49
N THR A 27 4.84 -14.24 1.45
CA THR A 27 4.09 -13.36 2.36
C THR A 27 3.31 -12.29 1.58
N LEU A 28 3.94 -11.63 0.60
CA LEU A 28 3.26 -10.63 -0.23
C LEU A 28 2.08 -11.23 -1.00
N LYS A 29 2.29 -12.38 -1.67
CA LYS A 29 1.22 -13.08 -2.41
C LYS A 29 0.08 -13.48 -1.48
N GLU A 30 0.38 -13.96 -0.29
CA GLU A 30 -0.62 -14.33 0.71
C GLU A 30 -1.46 -13.11 1.14
N ARG A 31 -0.81 -11.98 1.48
CA ARG A 31 -1.51 -10.75 1.86
C ARG A 31 -2.43 -10.24 0.76
N VAL A 32 -1.95 -10.24 -0.49
CA VAL A 32 -2.76 -9.85 -1.65
C VAL A 32 -3.95 -10.79 -1.84
N ARG A 33 -3.74 -12.11 -1.69
CA ARG A 33 -4.82 -13.10 -1.81
C ARG A 33 -5.89 -12.93 -0.75
N VAL A 34 -5.50 -12.71 0.51
CA VAL A 34 -6.43 -12.46 1.62
C VAL A 34 -7.24 -11.19 1.38
N ALA A 35 -6.58 -10.10 0.94
CA ALA A 35 -7.27 -8.84 0.66
C ALA A 35 -8.23 -8.97 -0.53
N LEU A 36 -7.83 -9.67 -1.59
CA LEU A 36 -8.69 -9.96 -2.75
C LEU A 36 -9.94 -10.77 -2.36
N ALA A 37 -9.78 -11.79 -1.51
CA ALA A 37 -10.89 -12.64 -1.06
C ALA A 37 -11.92 -11.90 -0.19
N ARG A 38 -11.54 -10.78 0.42
CA ARG A 38 -12.43 -9.94 1.24
C ARG A 38 -13.25 -8.95 0.42
N LEU A 39 -12.88 -8.68 -0.83
CA LEU A 39 -13.57 -7.70 -1.65
C LEU A 39 -14.96 -8.23 -2.05
N PRO A 40 -16.02 -7.39 -2.02
CA PRO A 40 -17.38 -7.78 -2.37
C PRO A 40 -17.61 -7.87 -3.89
N TYR A 41 -16.56 -7.81 -4.71
CA TYR A 41 -16.64 -7.66 -6.16
C TYR A 41 -16.38 -8.98 -6.88
N LYS A 42 -17.25 -9.35 -7.83
CA LYS A 42 -17.07 -10.53 -8.70
C LYS A 42 -15.92 -10.34 -9.70
N VAL A 43 -15.74 -9.10 -10.18
CA VAL A 43 -14.69 -8.73 -11.13
C VAL A 43 -13.93 -7.56 -10.53
N VAL A 44 -12.61 -7.70 -10.43
CA VAL A 44 -11.74 -6.69 -9.84
C VAL A 44 -10.98 -5.97 -10.96
N PRO A 45 -11.16 -4.64 -11.11
CA PRO A 45 -10.42 -3.85 -12.09
C PRO A 45 -8.91 -3.91 -11.85
N LYS A 46 -8.13 -3.82 -12.94
CA LYS A 46 -6.65 -3.82 -12.90
C LYS A 46 -6.08 -2.80 -11.90
N VAL A 47 -6.67 -1.60 -11.84
CA VAL A 47 -6.24 -0.53 -10.92
C VAL A 47 -6.32 -0.97 -9.46
N ILE A 48 -7.37 -1.68 -9.07
CA ILE A 48 -7.52 -2.20 -7.71
C ILE A 48 -6.48 -3.28 -7.43
N THR A 49 -6.20 -4.17 -8.38
CA THR A 49 -5.17 -5.22 -8.24
C THR A 49 -3.76 -4.64 -8.05
N GLU A 50 -3.40 -3.61 -8.80
CA GLU A 50 -2.11 -2.92 -8.64
C GLU A 50 -2.00 -2.24 -7.28
N CYS A 51 -3.07 -1.55 -6.86
CA CYS A 51 -3.12 -0.89 -5.56
C CYS A 51 -3.13 -1.88 -4.39
N LEU A 52 -3.73 -3.07 -4.53
CA LEU A 52 -3.63 -4.16 -3.55
C LEU A 52 -2.18 -4.56 -3.29
N GLY A 53 -1.39 -4.77 -4.36
CA GLY A 53 0.02 -5.12 -4.25
C GLY A 53 0.82 -4.03 -3.52
N ARG A 54 0.64 -2.77 -3.93
CA ARG A 54 1.29 -1.61 -3.29
C ARG A 54 0.89 -1.48 -1.82
N ARG A 55 -0.40 -1.66 -1.51
CA ARG A 55 -0.95 -1.55 -0.16
C ARG A 55 -0.43 -2.65 0.75
N ALA A 56 -0.37 -3.90 0.25
CA ALA A 56 0.18 -5.03 0.97
C ALA A 56 1.65 -4.80 1.35
N ALA A 57 2.46 -4.35 0.38
CA ALA A 57 3.87 -4.00 0.64
C ALA A 57 4.01 -2.85 1.65
N LYS A 58 3.20 -1.78 1.54
CA LYS A 58 3.21 -0.67 2.52
C LYS A 58 2.87 -1.18 3.94
N LEU A 59 1.82 -1.99 4.07
CA LEU A 59 1.36 -2.48 5.38
C LEU A 59 2.38 -3.36 6.10
N LEU A 60 3.17 -4.16 5.36
CA LEU A 60 4.24 -4.96 5.95
C LEU A 60 5.34 -4.11 6.59
N ASN A 61 5.53 -2.86 6.12
CA ASN A 61 6.53 -1.92 6.65
C ASN A 61 5.98 -0.98 7.73
N VAL A 62 4.65 -0.88 7.86
CA VAL A 62 3.97 0.03 8.81
C VAL A 62 3.97 -0.55 10.23
N PHE A 63 3.81 -1.86 10.38
CA PHE A 63 3.75 -2.50 11.68
C PHE A 63 5.15 -2.93 12.16
N PRO A 64 5.46 -2.80 13.46
CA PRO A 64 6.70 -3.35 14.01
C PRO A 64 6.66 -4.89 13.90
N GLN A 65 7.72 -5.48 13.35
CA GLN A 65 7.88 -6.94 13.34
C GLN A 65 8.55 -7.38 14.64
N LYS A 66 8.20 -8.57 15.11
CA LYS A 66 8.65 -9.11 16.40
C LYS A 66 10.18 -9.24 16.50
N ASP A 67 10.84 -9.58 15.40
CA ASP A 67 12.28 -9.88 15.36
C ASP A 67 13.09 -8.77 14.64
N ASN A 68 12.60 -7.52 14.68
CA ASN A 68 13.30 -6.39 14.07
C ASN A 68 14.34 -5.74 14.99
N ILE A 69 15.16 -4.88 14.38
CA ILE A 69 16.21 -4.07 15.05
C ILE A 69 15.63 -3.22 16.20
N SER A 70 14.37 -2.82 16.11
CA SER A 70 13.66 -2.10 17.16
C SER A 70 12.40 -2.85 17.58
N SER A 71 12.18 -2.94 18.90
CA SER A 71 10.94 -3.44 19.50
C SER A 71 9.75 -2.47 19.37
N HIS A 72 10.01 -1.20 19.06
CA HIS A 72 9.01 -0.14 19.12
C HIS A 72 8.76 0.55 17.78
N PHE A 73 9.78 0.69 16.94
CA PHE A 73 9.67 1.40 15.66
C PHE A 73 9.47 0.44 14.49
N SER A 74 8.58 0.82 13.58
CA SER A 74 8.38 0.06 12.34
C SER A 74 9.50 0.31 11.34
N PRO A 75 9.73 -0.62 10.37
CA PRO A 75 10.70 -0.40 9.30
C PRO A 75 10.53 0.93 8.58
N GLN A 76 9.27 1.32 8.33
CA GLN A 76 8.97 2.60 7.70
C GLN A 76 9.44 3.78 8.57
N GLN A 77 9.20 3.74 9.88
CA GLN A 77 9.64 4.80 10.78
C GLN A 77 11.17 4.90 10.86
N LEU A 78 11.87 3.76 10.85
CA LEU A 78 13.33 3.73 10.91
C LEU A 78 13.99 4.31 9.66
N ILE A 79 13.40 4.10 8.48
CA ILE A 79 13.96 4.54 7.20
C ILE A 79 13.48 5.95 6.83
N ASP A 80 12.16 6.16 6.84
CA ASP A 80 11.56 7.42 6.37
C ASP A 80 11.57 8.50 7.47
N ASN A 81 11.77 8.14 8.74
CA ASN A 81 11.60 9.01 9.91
C ASN A 81 10.23 9.70 9.98
N VAL A 82 9.20 9.09 9.39
CA VAL A 82 7.82 9.58 9.40
C VAL A 82 6.94 8.66 10.22
N ASN A 83 6.18 9.24 11.14
CA ASN A 83 5.15 8.53 11.88
C ASN A 83 3.90 8.34 11.02
N ILE A 84 3.32 7.15 11.09
CA ILE A 84 2.04 6.89 10.44
C ILE A 84 0.94 7.72 11.10
N ASN A 85 0.16 8.44 10.28
CA ASN A 85 -1.02 9.15 10.77
C ASN A 85 -2.26 8.32 10.43
N TYR A 86 -2.82 7.62 11.42
CA TYR A 86 -4.01 6.79 11.22
C TYR A 86 -5.21 7.54 10.65
N LYS A 87 -5.35 8.83 10.98
CA LYS A 87 -6.47 9.67 10.49
C LYS A 87 -6.35 10.04 9.02
N SER A 88 -5.18 9.90 8.41
CA SER A 88 -4.99 10.20 6.97
C SER A 88 -4.59 8.96 6.18
N ASP A 89 -3.71 8.13 6.72
CA ASP A 89 -3.19 6.95 6.03
C ASP A 89 -4.14 5.74 6.09
N MET A 90 -5.02 5.67 7.10
CA MET A 90 -5.84 4.49 7.44
C MET A 90 -7.33 4.84 7.58
N VAL A 91 -7.83 5.79 6.78
CA VAL A 91 -9.23 6.26 6.84
C VAL A 91 -10.22 5.16 6.44
N ALA A 92 -9.89 4.39 5.40
CA ALA A 92 -10.72 3.34 4.87
C ALA A 92 -9.86 2.19 4.31
N GLU A 93 -10.45 1.01 4.19
CA GLU A 93 -9.82 -0.11 3.50
C GLU A 93 -9.96 0.05 1.98
N LEU A 94 -8.93 -0.38 1.24
CA LEU A 94 -8.97 -0.38 -0.22
C LEU A 94 -10.14 -1.26 -0.69
N GLY A 95 -10.98 -0.73 -1.56
CA GLY A 95 -12.16 -1.42 -2.08
C GLY A 95 -13.43 -1.20 -1.25
N GLN A 96 -13.40 -0.38 -0.21
CA GLN A 96 -14.63 0.02 0.50
C GLN A 96 -15.42 1.05 -0.31
N TYR A 97 -16.74 0.97 -0.22
CA TYR A 97 -17.64 1.99 -0.75
C TYR A 97 -17.61 3.22 0.17
N VAL A 98 -17.39 4.40 -0.41
CA VAL A 98 -17.25 5.66 0.32
C VAL A 98 -17.96 6.80 -0.42
N HIS A 99 -18.39 7.82 0.32
CA HIS A 99 -18.78 9.11 -0.23
C HIS A 99 -17.60 10.07 -0.14
N ALA A 100 -17.05 10.47 -1.29
CA ALA A 100 -15.98 11.45 -1.39
C ALA A 100 -16.53 12.86 -1.62
N ILE A 101 -15.82 13.89 -1.17
CA ILE A 101 -16.14 15.28 -1.51
C ILE A 101 -15.57 15.57 -2.89
N GLY A 102 -16.44 15.86 -3.85
CA GLY A 102 -16.10 15.89 -5.28
C GLY A 102 -15.78 17.26 -5.88
N THR A 103 -16.21 18.34 -5.24
CA THR A 103 -16.18 19.68 -5.84
C THR A 103 -15.90 20.77 -4.81
N ASP A 104 -15.31 21.87 -5.29
CA ASP A 104 -15.28 23.13 -4.55
C ASP A 104 -16.72 23.65 -4.34
N SER A 105 -16.98 24.27 -3.20
CA SER A 105 -18.32 24.74 -2.85
C SER A 105 -18.76 25.88 -3.78
N ASN A 106 -19.53 25.56 -4.81
CA ASN A 106 -20.28 26.53 -5.62
C ASN A 106 -21.76 26.60 -5.14
N ASN A 107 -22.47 27.66 -5.52
CA ASN A 107 -23.89 27.83 -5.17
C ASN A 107 -24.82 27.06 -6.14
N SER A 108 -24.41 25.87 -6.57
CA SER A 108 -25.23 24.97 -7.38
C SER A 108 -26.07 24.05 -6.47
N MET A 109 -27.19 23.56 -7.00
CA MET A 109 -28.05 22.56 -6.37
C MET A 109 -27.59 21.11 -6.66
N GLU A 110 -26.44 20.93 -7.30
CA GLU A 110 -25.88 19.61 -7.61
C GLU A 110 -25.44 18.84 -6.36
N PRO A 111 -25.43 17.49 -6.41
CA PRO A 111 -24.89 16.66 -5.34
C PRO A 111 -23.43 17.01 -5.02
N ARG A 112 -23.12 17.19 -3.72
CA ARG A 112 -21.78 17.56 -3.23
C ARG A 112 -20.88 16.37 -2.91
N SER A 113 -21.45 15.17 -2.92
CA SER A 113 -20.74 13.91 -2.68
C SER A 113 -20.68 13.06 -3.94
N ILE A 114 -19.55 12.38 -4.12
CA ILE A 114 -19.33 11.39 -5.16
C ILE A 114 -19.30 10.02 -4.48
N GLU A 115 -20.17 9.14 -4.93
CA GLU A 115 -20.17 7.73 -4.56
C GLU A 115 -19.02 7.01 -5.27
N ALA A 116 -18.07 6.45 -4.53
CA ALA A 116 -16.88 5.88 -5.13
C ALA A 116 -16.31 4.72 -4.31
N ILE A 117 -15.41 3.97 -4.93
CA ILE A 117 -14.62 2.93 -4.28
C ILE A 117 -13.30 3.55 -3.80
N TYR A 118 -12.98 3.38 -2.53
CA TYR A 118 -11.74 3.89 -1.95
C TYR A 118 -10.50 3.16 -2.50
N ILE A 119 -9.47 3.91 -2.90
CA ILE A 119 -8.19 3.35 -3.35
C ILE A 119 -7.11 3.57 -2.28
N GLU A 120 -6.57 4.77 -2.19
CA GLU A 120 -5.38 5.03 -1.36
C GLU A 120 -5.30 6.51 -0.97
N PRO A 121 -4.64 6.85 0.14
CA PRO A 121 -4.34 8.24 0.44
C PRO A 121 -3.35 8.80 -0.58
N THR A 122 -3.52 10.06 -0.95
CA THR A 122 -2.63 10.76 -1.87
C THR A 122 -1.36 11.16 -1.15
N LYS A 123 -0.20 10.87 -1.75
CA LYS A 123 1.10 11.32 -1.24
C LYS A 123 1.40 12.70 -1.82
N GLY A 124 1.29 13.74 -1.01
CA GLY A 124 1.57 15.12 -1.42
C GLY A 124 1.31 16.12 -0.29
N GLN A 125 1.61 17.40 -0.52
CA GLN A 125 1.36 18.45 0.48
C GLN A 125 -0.14 18.74 0.71
N ARG A 126 -0.99 18.43 -0.28
CA ARG A 126 -2.45 18.51 -0.13
C ARG A 126 -2.95 17.13 0.33
N THR A 127 -3.42 17.07 1.57
CA THR A 127 -4.02 15.86 2.15
C THR A 127 -5.32 15.54 1.40
N GLY A 128 -5.31 14.47 0.61
CA GLY A 128 -6.47 14.03 -0.16
C GLY A 128 -6.49 12.52 -0.35
N HIS A 129 -7.59 12.00 -0.88
CA HIS A 129 -7.77 10.56 -1.07
C HIS A 129 -8.12 10.26 -2.52
N ARG A 130 -7.49 9.22 -3.07
CA ARG A 130 -7.78 8.72 -4.40
C ARG A 130 -8.94 7.73 -4.31
N VAL A 131 -9.94 7.93 -5.15
CA VAL A 131 -11.13 7.08 -5.26
C VAL A 131 -11.41 6.70 -6.72
N LEU A 132 -12.19 5.64 -6.93
CA LEU A 132 -12.65 5.16 -8.23
C LEU A 132 -14.17 5.33 -8.30
N ASN A 133 -14.64 6.28 -9.11
CA ASN A 133 -16.05 6.44 -9.49
C ASN A 133 -16.25 5.85 -10.89
#